data_AF-A0A4U3CL13-F1
#
_entry.id   AF-A0A4U3CL13-F1
#
_cell.length_a   1.000
_cell.length_b   1.000
_cell.length_c   1.000
_cell.angle_alpha   90.00
_cell.angle_beta   90.00
_cell.angle_gamma   90.00
#
_symmetry.space_group_name_H-M   'P 1'
#
loop_
_entity.id
_entity.type
_entity.pdbx_description
1 polymer ?
#
loop_
_entity_poly.entity_id
_entity_poly.type
_entity_poly.pdbx_seq_one_letter_code
_entity_poly.pdbx_strand_id
1 'polypeptide(L)'
;MADLRYSLELLSGLGRELTSLADALDGTARRTSWDAEDVGHRLVADALDGFAGSWDDRRELLTRALRAVGAMATESAATFQDVDDQLAAEIRAVLEPR
;
A
#
# COMPACT_ATOMS: atom_id res chain seq x y z
N MET A 1 13.27 -17.00 18.17
CA MET A 1 13.51 -16.99 16.72
C MET A 1 13.83 -15.57 16.26
N ALA A 2 15.09 -15.17 16.25
CA ALA A 2 15.46 -13.78 15.90
C ALA A 2 15.18 -13.45 14.43
N ASP A 3 15.47 -14.39 13.51
CA ASP A 3 15.25 -14.20 12.06
C ASP A 3 13.77 -14.08 11.69
N LEU A 4 12.89 -14.84 12.37
CA LEU A 4 11.46 -14.75 12.15
C LEU A 4 10.94 -13.38 12.58
N ARG A 5 11.31 -12.91 13.78
CA ARG A 5 10.92 -11.59 14.28
C ARG A 5 11.38 -10.46 13.35
N TYR A 6 12.62 -10.53 12.87
CA TYR A 6 13.13 -9.57 11.88
C TYR A 6 12.31 -9.60 10.58
N SER A 7 11.93 -10.78 10.11
CA SER A 7 11.08 -10.93 8.92
C SER A 7 9.68 -10.35 9.11
N LEU A 8 9.08 -10.45 10.31
CA LEU A 8 7.78 -9.84 10.63
C LEU A 8 7.88 -8.30 10.70
N GLU A 9 8.97 -7.77 11.23
CA GLU A 9 9.26 -6.33 11.22
C GLU A 9 9.40 -5.81 9.78
N LEU A 10 10.08 -6.55 8.90
CA LEU A 10 10.17 -6.20 7.48
C LEU A 10 8.81 -6.25 6.77
N LEU A 11 8.00 -7.28 7.00
CA LEU A 11 6.67 -7.40 6.40
C LEU A 11 5.73 -6.27 6.86
N SER A 12 5.71 -5.98 8.16
CA SER A 12 4.92 -4.88 8.71
C SER A 12 5.42 -3.50 8.27
N GLY A 13 6.74 -3.34 8.09
CA GLY A 13 7.36 -2.17 7.50
C GLY A 13 6.92 -1.96 6.05
N LEU A 14 7.08 -2.98 5.22
CA LEU A 14 6.65 -2.98 3.82
C LEU A 14 5.16 -2.64 3.69
N GLY A 15 4.31 -3.26 4.52
CA GLY A 15 2.87 -3.00 4.51
C GLY A 15 2.52 -1.53 4.76
N ARG A 16 3.20 -0.90 5.73
CA ARG A 16 3.05 0.53 6.04
C ARG A 16 3.58 1.43 4.93
N GLU A 17 4.75 1.12 4.38
CA GLU A 17 5.35 1.93 3.31
C GLU A 17 4.50 1.91 2.03
N LEU A 18 4.01 0.74 1.62
CA LEU A 18 3.13 0.61 0.45
C LEU A 18 1.80 1.34 0.65
N THR A 19 1.22 1.26 1.85
CA THR A 19 -0.01 1.99 2.19
C THR A 19 0.24 3.51 2.15
N SER A 20 1.34 3.97 2.75
CA SER A 20 1.72 5.39 2.72
C SER A 20 1.98 5.89 1.29
N LEU A 21 2.59 5.07 0.43
CA LEU A 21 2.80 5.41 -0.98
C LEU A 21 1.48 5.51 -1.74
N ALA A 22 0.54 4.60 -1.47
CA ALA A 22 -0.80 4.66 -2.04
C ALA A 22 -1.55 5.93 -1.59
N ASP A 23 -1.47 6.30 -0.31
CA ASP A 23 -2.07 7.53 0.21
C ASP A 23 -1.46 8.79 -0.43
N ALA A 24 -0.14 8.80 -0.66
CA ALA A 24 0.53 9.90 -1.34
C ALA A 24 0.08 10.04 -2.80
N LEU A 25 -0.06 8.92 -3.52
CA LEU A 25 -0.55 8.90 -4.91
C LEU A 25 -2.01 9.36 -5.01
N ASP A 26 -2.85 8.95 -4.06
CA ASP A 26 -4.26 9.33 -4.01
C ASP A 26 -4.44 10.82 -3.65
N GLY A 27 -3.58 11.34 -2.75
CA GLY A 27 -3.56 12.74 -2.32
C GLY A 27 -3.07 13.72 -3.39
N THR A 28 -2.35 13.28 -4.43
CA THR A 28 -2.00 14.12 -5.58
C THR A 28 -3.22 14.31 -6.49
N ALA A 29 -3.96 15.38 -6.24
CA ALA A 29 -5.27 15.65 -6.83
C ALA A 29 -5.32 15.72 -8.37
N ARG A 30 -6.50 15.33 -8.88
CA ARG A 30 -7.07 15.39 -10.25
C ARG A 30 -7.15 16.81 -10.85
N ARG A 31 -6.07 17.59 -10.79
CA ARG A 31 -6.16 19.06 -10.84
C ARG A 31 -5.71 19.70 -12.15
N THR A 32 -5.71 18.97 -13.25
CA THR A 32 -5.32 19.51 -14.55
C THR A 32 -6.41 19.23 -15.57
N SER A 33 -7.44 20.08 -15.54
CA SER A 33 -8.27 20.36 -16.71
C SER A 33 -7.54 21.46 -17.48
N TRP A 34 -7.10 21.16 -18.70
CA TRP A 34 -6.39 22.11 -19.55
C TRP A 34 -7.39 22.74 -20.53
N ASP A 35 -7.71 24.02 -20.34
CA ASP A 35 -8.57 24.73 -21.29
C ASP A 35 -7.79 25.06 -22.58
N ALA A 36 -8.46 25.00 -23.73
CA ALA A 36 -7.87 25.34 -25.01
C ALA A 36 -7.44 26.81 -25.07
N GLU A 37 -8.09 27.69 -24.29
CA GLU A 37 -7.68 29.09 -24.13
C GLU A 37 -6.36 29.23 -23.36
N ASP A 38 -6.12 28.39 -22.34
CA ASP A 38 -4.88 28.42 -21.53
C ASP A 38 -3.67 27.83 -22.29
N VAL A 39 -3.92 26.81 -23.11
CA VAL A 39 -2.87 26.10 -23.87
C VAL A 39 -2.58 26.79 -25.21
N GLY A 40 -3.51 27.60 -25.72
CA GLY A 40 -3.38 28.34 -26.98
C GLY A 40 -3.39 27.48 -28.25
N HIS A 41 -3.55 26.16 -28.12
CA HIS A 41 -3.60 25.23 -29.25
C HIS A 41 -4.46 23.99 -28.95
N ARG A 42 -5.58 23.84 -29.68
CA ARG A 42 -6.57 22.79 -29.43
C ARG A 42 -5.99 21.37 -29.41
N LEU A 43 -5.15 21.00 -30.39
CA LEU A 43 -4.57 19.64 -30.42
C LEU A 43 -3.65 19.35 -29.22
N VAL A 44 -3.03 20.40 -28.65
CA VAL A 44 -2.19 20.23 -27.45
C VAL A 44 -3.08 20.09 -26.23
N ALA A 45 -4.15 20.89 -26.13
CA ALA A 45 -5.16 20.75 -25.07
C ALA A 45 -5.78 19.34 -25.08
N ASP A 46 -6.22 18.83 -26.23
CA ASP A 46 -6.77 17.48 -26.38
C ASP A 46 -5.78 16.40 -25.95
N ALA A 47 -4.50 16.54 -26.31
CA ALA A 47 -3.45 15.60 -25.93
C ALA A 47 -3.16 15.62 -24.42
N LEU A 48 -3.16 16.80 -23.81
CA LEU A 48 -2.95 16.96 -22.37
C LEU A 48 -4.14 16.42 -21.57
N ASP A 49 -5.37 16.61 -22.05
CA ASP A 49 -6.58 16.05 -21.45
C ASP A 49 -6.58 14.52 -21.54
N GLY A 50 -6.26 13.96 -22.71
CA GLY A 50 -6.10 12.51 -22.89
C GLY A 50 -5.00 11.92 -22.00
N PHE A 51 -3.87 12.62 -21.85
CA PHE A 51 -2.82 12.23 -20.91
C PHE A 51 -3.34 12.23 -19.47
N ALA A 52 -3.98 13.32 -19.03
CA ALA A 52 -4.52 13.46 -17.68
C ALA A 52 -5.53 12.35 -17.34
N GLY A 53 -6.47 12.07 -18.24
CA GLY A 53 -7.43 10.97 -18.08
C GLY A 53 -6.73 9.60 -17.96
N SER A 54 -5.80 9.31 -18.88
CA SER A 54 -5.06 8.03 -18.83
C SER A 54 -4.17 7.90 -17.59
N TRP A 55 -3.64 9.02 -17.09
CA TRP A 55 -2.84 9.06 -15.87
C TRP A 55 -3.70 8.82 -14.63
N ASP A 56 -4.89 9.41 -14.57
CA ASP A 56 -5.86 9.18 -13.49
C ASP A 56 -6.24 7.70 -13.38
N ASP A 57 -6.60 7.06 -14.50
CA ASP A 57 -6.94 5.63 -14.53
C ASP A 57 -5.77 4.74 -14.06
N ARG A 58 -4.57 4.99 -14.61
CA ARG A 58 -3.37 4.21 -14.24
C ARG A 58 -2.95 4.44 -12.80
N ARG A 59 -3.07 5.67 -12.30
CA ARG A 59 -2.78 6.01 -10.91
C ARG A 59 -3.76 5.29 -9.99
N GLU A 60 -5.05 5.26 -10.32
CA GLU A 60 -6.04 4.51 -9.54
C GLU A 60 -5.69 3.02 -9.48
N LEU A 61 -5.34 2.40 -10.61
CA LEU A 61 -4.92 0.99 -10.64
C LEU A 61 -3.68 0.75 -9.78
N LEU A 62 -2.67 1.61 -9.89
CA LEU A 62 -1.44 1.52 -9.09
C LEU A 62 -1.72 1.67 -7.60
N THR A 63 -2.51 2.67 -7.20
CA THR A 63 -2.92 2.90 -5.82
C THR A 63 -3.64 1.67 -5.24
N ARG A 64 -4.59 1.09 -5.98
CA ARG A 64 -5.29 -0.14 -5.55
C ARG A 64 -4.33 -1.31 -5.37
N ALA A 65 -3.39 -1.51 -6.29
CA ALA A 65 -2.40 -2.59 -6.19
C ALA A 65 -1.48 -2.40 -4.97
N LEU A 66 -0.99 -1.18 -4.73
CA LEU A 66 -0.16 -0.86 -3.57
C LEU A 66 -0.90 -1.12 -2.25
N ARG A 67 -2.17 -0.71 -2.14
CA ARG A 67 -2.99 -0.99 -0.95
C ARG A 67 -3.19 -2.50 -0.74
N ALA A 68 -3.48 -3.24 -1.81
CA ALA A 68 -3.69 -4.68 -1.72
C ALA A 68 -2.43 -5.41 -1.22
N VAL A 69 -1.28 -5.14 -1.83
CA VAL A 69 0.00 -5.76 -1.40
C VAL A 69 0.39 -5.30 0.00
N GLY A 70 0.17 -4.02 0.33
CA GLY A 70 0.43 -3.48 1.65
C GLY A 70 -0.40 -4.17 2.74
N ALA A 71 -1.69 -4.33 2.50
CA ALA A 71 -2.60 -5.05 3.40
C ALA A 71 -2.19 -6.52 3.59
N MET A 72 -1.87 -7.22 2.50
CA MET A 72 -1.40 -8.61 2.57
C MET A 72 -0.13 -8.75 3.40
N ALA A 73 0.84 -7.84 3.25
CA ALA A 73 2.07 -7.87 4.02
C ALA A 73 1.82 -7.64 5.52
N THR A 74 0.99 -6.66 5.87
CA THR A 74 0.59 -6.38 7.26
C THR A 74 -0.19 -7.55 7.88
N GLU A 75 -1.15 -8.11 7.16
CA GLU A 75 -1.97 -9.24 7.62
C GLU A 75 -1.14 -10.51 7.82
N SER A 76 -0.18 -10.77 6.91
CA SER A 76 0.74 -11.88 7.05
C SER A 76 1.59 -11.74 8.30
N ALA A 77 2.15 -10.53 8.55
CA ALA A 77 2.95 -10.28 9.74
C ALA A 77 2.14 -10.47 11.04
N ALA A 78 0.90 -9.97 11.07
CA ALA A 78 0.00 -10.11 12.20
C ALA A 78 -0.36 -11.58 12.46
N THR A 79 -0.67 -12.35 11.40
CA THR A 79 -1.04 -13.76 11.50
C THR A 79 0.11 -14.60 12.04
N PHE A 80 1.33 -14.38 11.56
CA PHE A 80 2.50 -15.10 12.09
C PHE A 80 2.79 -14.76 13.56
N GLN A 81 2.62 -13.49 13.96
CA GLN A 81 2.81 -13.08 15.35
C GLN A 81 1.76 -13.73 16.26
N ASP A 82 0.49 -13.76 15.85
CA ASP A 82 -0.59 -14.40 16.62
C ASP A 82 -0.33 -15.91 16.81
N VAL A 83 0.11 -16.60 15.75
CA VAL A 83 0.47 -18.02 15.84
C VAL A 83 1.66 -18.24 16.79
N ASP A 84 2.70 -17.39 16.74
CA ASP A 84 3.85 -17.48 17.66
C ASP A 84 3.43 -17.23 19.12
N ASP A 85 2.57 -16.24 19.36
CA ASP A 85 2.06 -15.91 20.69
C ASP A 85 1.20 -17.04 21.27
N GLN A 86 0.34 -17.65 20.45
CA GLN A 86 -0.46 -18.81 20.83
C GLN A 86 0.43 -20.01 21.20
N LEU A 87 1.42 -20.33 20.36
CA LEU A 87 2.35 -21.42 20.62
C LEU A 87 3.16 -21.16 21.91
N ALA A 88 3.63 -19.93 22.13
CA ALA A 88 4.35 -19.57 23.34
C ALA A 88 3.49 -19.70 24.60
N ALA A 89 2.20 -19.36 24.51
CA ALA A 89 1.25 -19.53 25.60
C ALA A 89 1.01 -21.02 25.93
N GLU A 90 0.82 -21.87 24.92
CA GLU A 90 0.66 -23.31 25.09
C GLU A 90 1.90 -23.96 25.74
N ILE A 91 3.10 -23.62 25.25
CA ILE A 91 4.35 -24.13 25.83
C ILE A 91 4.48 -23.71 27.30
N ARG A 92 4.17 -22.45 27.62
CA ARG A 92 4.23 -21.96 29.01
C ARG A 92 3.26 -22.71 29.91
N ALA A 93 2.04 -22.98 29.44
CA ALA A 93 1.05 -23.74 30.18
C ALA A 93 1.50 -25.19 30.47
N VAL A 94 2.29 -25.79 29.56
CA VAL A 94 2.87 -27.13 29.78
C VAL A 94 4.04 -27.11 30.75
N LEU A 95 4.90 -26.08 30.69
CA LEU A 95 6.11 -25.98 31.52
C LEU A 95 5.85 -25.49 32.95
N GLU A 96 4.75 -24.77 33.17
CA GLU A 96 4.29 -24.34 34.49
C GLU A 96 2.98 -25.05 34.85
N PRO A 97 2.99 -26.40 35.01
CA PRO A 97 1.79 -27.11 35.41
C PRO A 97 1.43 -26.70 36.84
N ARG A 98 0.18 -26.24 37.02
CA ARG A 98 -0.39 -25.86 38.31
C ARG A 98 -0.33 -26.96 39.35
#